data_AF-A0A3N6PF99-F1
#
_entry.id   AF-A0A3N6PF99-F1
#
_cell.length_a   1.000
_cell.length_b   1.000
_cell.length_c   1.000
_cell.angle_alpha   90.00
_cell.angle_beta   90.00
_cell.angle_gamma   90.00
#
_symmetry.space_group_name_H-M   'P 1'
#
loop_
_entity.id
_entity.type
_entity.pdbx_description
1 polymer ?
#
loop_
_entity_poly.entity_id
_entity_poly.type
_entity_poly.pdbx_seq_one_letter_code
_entity_poly.pdbx_strand_id
1 'polypeptide(L)'
;MTREIPPLQPLAPIVDEMREIARDELPAPRTCRIKLWDDGTFDAGVYHSISDDELESIRYERTTSEIVWEHLSGGGYVTTTFPNGETLHEPTIDDAEVRVITTVEPPY
;
A
#
# COMPACT_ATOMS: atom_id res chain seq x y z
N MET A 1 24.38 -19.47 -5.78
CA MET A 1 23.31 -19.40 -4.78
C MET A 1 22.07 -18.89 -5.49
N THR A 2 21.11 -19.78 -5.70
CA THR A 2 19.78 -19.44 -6.22
C THR A 2 19.14 -18.47 -5.24
N ARG A 3 18.88 -17.23 -5.67
CA ARG A 3 17.98 -16.31 -4.96
C ARG A 3 16.58 -16.86 -5.15
N GLU A 4 16.23 -17.88 -4.38
CA GLU A 4 14.88 -18.42 -4.33
C GLU A 4 14.04 -17.34 -3.67
N ILE A 5 13.17 -16.72 -4.46
CA ILE A 5 12.16 -15.80 -3.94
C ILE A 5 11.35 -16.60 -2.93
N PRO A 6 11.20 -16.13 -1.66
CA PRO A 6 10.43 -16.85 -0.67
C PRO A 6 9.04 -17.17 -1.22
N PRO A 7 8.47 -18.35 -0.90
CA PRO A 7 7.19 -18.76 -1.47
C PRO A 7 6.12 -17.73 -1.13
N LEU A 8 5.44 -17.19 -2.16
CA LEU A 8 4.28 -16.29 -2.02
C LEU A 8 3.00 -17.03 -1.56
N GLN A 9 3.05 -18.36 -1.43
CA GLN A 9 1.91 -19.20 -1.10
C GLN A 9 1.18 -18.87 0.22
N PRO A 10 1.85 -18.52 1.34
CA PRO A 10 1.14 -18.11 2.55
C PRO A 10 0.43 -16.77 2.36
N LEU A 11 0.88 -15.90 1.43
CA LEU A 11 0.34 -14.55 1.26
C LEU A 11 -0.90 -14.47 0.38
N ALA A 12 -1.14 -15.51 -0.44
CA ALA A 12 -2.29 -15.59 -1.34
C ALA A 12 -3.63 -15.29 -0.64
N PRO A 13 -3.99 -15.92 0.50
CA PRO A 13 -5.27 -15.64 1.16
C PRO A 13 -5.41 -14.20 1.63
N ILE A 14 -4.36 -13.58 2.20
CA ILE A 14 -4.40 -12.17 2.62
C ILE A 14 -4.60 -11.27 1.40
N VAL A 15 -3.84 -11.51 0.33
CA VAL A 15 -3.91 -10.68 -0.88
C VAL A 15 -5.26 -10.83 -1.58
N ASP A 16 -5.85 -12.03 -1.62
CA ASP A 16 -7.19 -12.23 -2.16
C ASP A 16 -8.24 -11.47 -1.32
N GLU A 17 -8.19 -11.58 0.01
CA GLU A 17 -9.11 -10.85 0.89
C GLU A 17 -8.98 -9.33 0.72
N MET A 18 -7.74 -8.81 0.68
CA MET A 18 -7.48 -7.39 0.40
C MET A 18 -8.04 -6.95 -0.95
N ARG A 19 -8.03 -7.81 -1.98
CA ARG A 19 -8.58 -7.49 -3.31
C ARG A 19 -10.10 -7.48 -3.30
N GLU A 20 -10.73 -8.34 -2.49
CA GLU A 20 -12.17 -8.34 -2.29
C GLU A 20 -12.60 -7.07 -1.54
N ILE A 21 -11.92 -6.74 -0.43
CA ILE A 21 -12.17 -5.50 0.32
C ILE A 21 -11.94 -4.28 -0.57
N ALA A 22 -10.82 -4.21 -1.30
CA ALA A 22 -10.54 -3.11 -2.22
C ALA A 22 -11.48 -3.08 -3.43
N ARG A 23 -12.32 -4.10 -3.66
CA ARG A 23 -13.38 -4.06 -4.68
C ARG A 23 -14.65 -3.42 -4.17
N ASP A 24 -14.93 -3.55 -2.88
CA ASP A 24 -16.08 -2.93 -2.23
C ASP A 24 -15.76 -1.48 -1.82
N GLU A 25 -14.56 -1.25 -1.26
CA GLU A 25 -14.18 0.02 -0.65
C GLU A 25 -13.53 1.02 -1.63
N LEU A 26 -12.80 0.55 -2.66
CA LEU A 26 -12.05 1.45 -3.56
C LEU A 26 -12.64 1.48 -4.99
N PRO A 27 -12.75 2.67 -5.62
CA PRO A 27 -13.17 2.77 -7.02
C PRO A 27 -12.06 2.30 -7.97
N ALA A 28 -12.42 1.98 -9.22
CA ALA A 28 -11.46 1.64 -10.27
C ALA A 28 -10.91 2.93 -10.95
N PRO A 29 -9.65 2.94 -11.45
CA PRO A 29 -8.67 1.84 -11.48
C PRO A 29 -7.94 1.64 -10.15
N ARG A 30 -7.56 0.39 -9.86
CA ARG A 30 -6.89 -0.02 -8.62
C ARG A 30 -5.54 -0.64 -8.94
N THR A 31 -4.52 -0.27 -8.19
CA THR A 31 -3.16 -0.80 -8.34
C THR A 31 -2.79 -1.63 -7.12
N CYS A 32 -2.45 -2.89 -7.33
CA CYS A 32 -1.97 -3.78 -6.28
C CYS A 32 -0.44 -3.72 -6.20
N ARG A 33 0.09 -3.47 -5.00
CA ARG A 33 1.51 -3.43 -4.68
C ARG A 33 1.80 -4.49 -3.64
N ILE A 34 2.76 -5.34 -3.95
CA ILE A 34 3.28 -6.33 -3.01
C ILE A 34 4.79 -6.17 -2.98
N LYS A 35 5.35 -5.97 -1.79
CA LYS A 35 6.79 -6.03 -1.52
C LYS A 35 7.07 -7.27 -0.70
N LEU A 36 8.07 -8.03 -1.12
CA LEU A 36 8.57 -9.21 -0.41
C LEU A 36 10.06 -9.00 -0.15
N TRP A 37 10.48 -9.18 1.09
CA TRP A 37 11.88 -9.13 1.50
C TRP A 37 12.46 -10.53 1.64
N ASP A 38 13.80 -10.61 1.63
CA ASP A 38 14.55 -11.88 1.67
C ASP A 38 14.38 -12.64 3.00
N ASP A 39 14.01 -11.93 4.08
CA ASP A 39 13.71 -12.55 5.37
C ASP A 39 12.29 -13.17 5.45
N GLY A 40 11.53 -13.13 4.36
CA GLY A 40 10.16 -13.62 4.30
C GLY A 40 9.11 -12.61 4.78
N THR A 41 9.52 -11.42 5.23
CA THR A 41 8.56 -10.35 5.50
C THR A 41 7.98 -9.80 4.20
N PHE A 42 6.75 -9.31 4.28
CA PHE A 42 6.06 -8.71 3.14
C PHE A 42 5.23 -7.50 3.56
N ASP A 43 4.90 -6.68 2.59
CA ASP A 43 3.98 -5.55 2.70
C ASP A 43 3.08 -5.59 1.46
N ALA A 44 1.78 -5.58 1.69
CA ALA A 44 0.77 -5.64 0.64
C ALA A 44 -0.14 -4.43 0.78
N GLY A 45 -0.51 -3.85 -0.35
CA GLY A 45 -1.41 -2.71 -0.43
C GLY A 45 -2.10 -2.62 -1.77
N VAL A 46 -3.36 -2.23 -1.79
CA VAL A 46 -4.10 -1.87 -2.99
C VAL A 46 -4.42 -0.39 -2.89
N TYR A 47 -4.05 0.40 -3.89
CA TYR A 47 -4.32 1.84 -3.87
C TYR A 47 -5.06 2.30 -5.12
N HIS A 48 -5.81 3.37 -4.94
CA HIS A 48 -6.50 4.13 -5.95
C HIS A 48 -6.06 5.60 -5.81
N SER A 49 -5.44 6.14 -6.86
CA SER A 49 -5.13 7.57 -6.91
C SER A 49 -6.39 8.32 -7.34
N ILE A 50 -6.95 9.12 -6.45
CA ILE A 50 -8.09 10.00 -6.75
C ILE A 50 -7.58 11.22 -7.51
N SER A 51 -6.47 11.79 -7.05
CA SER A 51 -5.80 12.90 -7.69
C SER A 51 -4.28 12.80 -7.49
N ASP A 52 -3.56 13.75 -8.05
CA ASP A 52 -2.12 13.93 -7.85
C ASP A 52 -1.76 13.98 -6.34
N ASP A 53 -2.65 14.55 -5.53
CA ASP A 53 -2.44 14.88 -4.12
C ASP A 53 -3.34 14.07 -3.16
N GLU A 54 -4.09 13.11 -3.70
CA GLU A 54 -5.06 12.32 -2.94
C GLU A 54 -5.07 10.86 -3.40
N LEU A 55 -4.91 9.96 -2.44
CA LEU A 55 -4.97 8.52 -2.69
C LEU A 55 -5.72 7.82 -1.56
N GLU A 56 -6.55 6.86 -1.96
CA GLU A 56 -7.11 5.88 -1.05
C GLU A 56 -6.33 4.56 -1.19
N SER A 57 -6.14 3.86 -0.08
CA SER A 57 -5.50 2.56 -0.09
C SER A 57 -6.07 1.61 0.94
N ILE A 58 -6.04 0.33 0.62
CA ILE A 58 -6.23 -0.78 1.55
C ILE A 58 -4.85 -1.39 1.77
N ARG A 59 -4.39 -1.44 3.02
CA ARG A 59 -3.06 -1.94 3.38
C ARG A 59 -3.16 -3.02 4.46
N TYR A 60 -2.25 -3.99 4.41
CA TYR A 60 -2.09 -4.97 5.48
C TYR A 60 -1.04 -4.49 6.48
N GLU A 61 -1.48 -4.22 7.71
CA GLU A 61 -0.68 -3.81 8.85
C GLU A 61 -0.15 -5.04 9.60
N ARG A 62 1.03 -5.52 9.20
CA ARG A 62 1.62 -6.77 9.70
C ARG A 62 1.75 -6.87 11.23
N THR A 63 1.98 -5.75 11.92
CA THR A 63 2.26 -5.74 13.37
C THR A 63 1.02 -6.08 14.18
N THR A 64 -0.14 -5.63 13.71
CA THR A 64 -1.44 -5.86 14.33
C THR A 64 -2.24 -6.93 13.60
N SER A 65 -1.74 -7.38 12.44
CA SER A 65 -2.44 -8.29 11.52
C SER A 65 -3.78 -7.72 11.05
N GLU A 66 -3.86 -6.40 10.88
CA GLU A 66 -5.08 -5.71 10.46
C GLU A 66 -5.02 -5.37 8.97
N ILE A 67 -6.16 -5.44 8.29
CA ILE A 67 -6.34 -4.77 7.00
C ILE A 67 -6.96 -3.42 7.31
N VAL A 68 -6.24 -2.37 6.97
CA VAL A 68 -6.64 -0.98 7.18
C VAL A 68 -6.99 -0.34 5.85
N TRP A 69 -7.98 0.53 5.86
CA TRP A 69 -8.18 1.53 4.82
C TRP A 69 -7.50 2.82 5.26
N GLU A 70 -6.81 3.46 4.34
CA GLU A 70 -6.12 4.73 4.51
C GLU A 70 -6.53 5.68 3.39
N HIS A 71 -7.02 6.86 3.74
CA HIS A 71 -7.14 7.99 2.83
C HIS A 71 -6.05 8.99 3.16
N LEU A 72 -5.12 9.15 2.23
CA LEU A 72 -4.06 10.13 2.33
C LEU A 72 -4.41 11.28 1.41
N SER A 73 -4.43 12.49 1.97
CA SER A 73 -4.62 13.71 1.23
C SER A 73 -3.59 14.75 1.67
N GLY A 74 -3.10 15.58 0.76
CA GLY A 74 -2.36 16.77 1.21
C GLY A 74 -1.96 17.74 0.12
N GLY A 75 -1.82 19.00 0.52
CA GLY A 75 -2.19 20.22 -0.21
C GLY A 75 -1.29 20.66 -1.37
N GLY A 76 -0.66 19.72 -2.08
CA GLY A 76 0.16 19.96 -3.25
C GLY A 76 1.48 19.20 -3.24
N TYR A 77 2.46 19.76 -3.95
CA TYR A 77 3.76 19.17 -4.14
C TYR A 77 4.88 20.02 -3.58
N VAL A 78 5.80 19.42 -2.81
CA VAL A 78 7.14 19.99 -2.68
C VAL A 78 7.90 19.64 -3.95
N THR A 79 8.30 20.69 -4.66
CA THR A 79 9.20 20.55 -5.81
C THR A 79 10.63 20.83 -5.35
N THR A 80 11.46 19.79 -5.35
CA THR A 80 12.89 19.91 -5.04
C THR A 80 13.69 19.80 -6.34
N THR A 81 14.35 20.89 -6.75
CA THR A 81 15.28 20.89 -7.89
C THR A 81 16.70 20.67 -7.39
N PHE A 82 17.33 19.58 -7.83
CA PHE A 82 18.69 19.24 -7.48
C PHE A 82 19.70 20.03 -8.34
N PRO A 83 20.97 20.20 -7.88
CA PRO A 83 22.01 20.94 -8.62
C PRO A 83 22.34 20.37 -10.00
N ASN A 84 21.96 19.12 -10.28
CA ASN A 84 22.13 18.45 -11.56
C ASN A 84 20.94 18.68 -12.54
N GLY A 85 19.94 19.48 -12.15
CA GLY A 85 18.76 19.80 -12.95
C GLY A 85 17.63 18.80 -12.85
N GLU A 86 17.77 17.72 -12.09
CA GLU A 86 16.66 16.80 -11.80
C GLU A 86 15.66 17.48 -10.86
N THR A 87 14.36 17.26 -11.12
CA THR A 87 13.28 17.80 -10.30
C THR A 87 12.48 16.65 -9.74
N LEU A 88 12.35 16.59 -8.41
CA LEU A 88 11.52 15.64 -7.71
C LEU A 88 10.29 16.37 -7.18
N HIS A 89 9.11 15.88 -7.56
CA HIS A 89 7.83 16.31 -7.02
C HIS A 89 7.43 15.28 -5.97
N GLU A 90 7.45 15.67 -4.70
CA GLU A 90 7.01 14.83 -3.59
C GLU A 90 5.65 15.34 -3.10
N PRO A 91 4.60 14.50 -3.08
CA PRO A 91 3.32 14.91 -2.54
C PRO A 91 3.46 15.24 -1.07
N THR A 92 2.97 16.40 -0.64
CA THR A 92 2.83 16.71 0.79
C THR A 92 1.59 16.00 1.31
N ILE A 93 1.71 15.25 2.42
CA ILE A 93 0.55 14.64 3.09
C ILE A 93 0.20 15.57 4.27
N ASP A 94 -0.96 16.22 4.21
CA ASP A 94 -1.45 17.11 5.28
C ASP A 94 -2.43 16.36 6.20
N ASP A 95 -3.21 15.43 5.65
CA ASP A 95 -4.24 14.69 6.37
C ASP A 95 -4.20 13.20 5.98
N ALA A 96 -4.26 12.35 7.00
CA ALA A 96 -4.27 10.89 6.85
C ALA A 96 -5.38 10.33 7.73
N GLU A 97 -6.44 9.84 7.08
CA GLU A 97 -7.51 9.11 7.76
C GLU A 97 -7.23 7.61 7.66
N VAL A 98 -7.15 6.93 8.81
CA VAL A 98 -6.91 5.49 8.87
C VAL A 98 -8.04 4.81 9.63
N ARG A 99 -8.63 3.76 9.04
CA ARG A 99 -9.64 2.93 9.69
C ARG A 99 -9.32 1.45 9.51
N VAL A 100 -9.45 0.69 10.60
CA VAL A 100 -9.36 -0.78 10.55
C VAL A 100 -10.62 -1.31 9.89
N ILE A 101 -10.45 -2.07 8.80
CA ILE A 101 -11.56 -2.75 8.12
C ILE A 101 -11.79 -4.12 8.74
N THR A 102 -10.73 -4.89 8.92
CA THR A 102 -10.79 -6.23 9.50
C THR A 102 -9.44 -6.62 10.09
N THR A 103 -9.42 -7.68 10.88
CA THR A 103 -8.21 -8.33 11.38
C THR A 103 -8.12 -9.71 10.75
N VAL A 104 -6.97 -10.04 10.18
CA VAL A 104 -6.71 -11.35 9.58
C VAL A 104 -5.73 -12.13 10.45
N GLU A 105 -5.90 -13.44 10.55
CA GLU A 105 -4.89 -14.28 11.17
C GLU A 105 -3.69 -14.40 10.22
N PRO A 106 -2.46 -14.06 10.66
CA PRO A 106 -1.30 -14.19 9.81
C PRO A 106 -1.06 -15.67 9.48
N PRO A 107 -0.84 -16.01 8.20
CA PRO A 107 -0.43 -17.33 7.79
C PRO A 107 1.04 -17.49 8.20
N TYR A 108 1.21 -18.15 9.35
CA TYR A 108 2.45 -18.56 10.04
C TYR A 108 3.76 -18.50 9.23
#